data_AF-G2WY81-F1
#
_entry.id   AF-G2WY81-F1
#
_cell.length_a   1.000
_cell.length_b   1.000
_cell.length_c   1.000
_cell.angle_alpha   90.00
_cell.angle_beta   90.00
_cell.angle_gamma   90.00
#
_symmetry.space_group_name_H-M   'P 1'
#
loop_
_entity.id
_entity.type
_entity.pdbx_description
1 polymer ?
#
loop_
_entity_poly.entity_id
_entity_poly.type
_entity_poly.pdbx_seq_one_letter_code
_entity_poly.pdbx_strand_id
1 'polypeptide(L)'
;MSSFLVTWVKFTAVGLEHTAWTATCCDVLERRSPVPSDQTLAWFVRFAHIIETTHKLDYLGPEGGGEKTRDEARLMLLGLESQFNEWRARIPRDLLSQSLGLSILTTFTDLYLHAAPIHRFAPPRPGPRTHLLSAEAPRLRHCLPALRALLDTLAALPAADFAPLATSDWGKIIQVTILSLRLSFPLAACPSWDDAAARAVLDFGGFLDRFVGEEAAVAVGGAPARGAPADPPKIDVLTASKLVFGIVRAKYRGRLAKLETPETTLARGARGCPMLDGSLDGYFPAWDPDLTAPAPGALWLGESRPWDAGLLDDGGSSVQDVWSTMTLEWPAEGDGMGGEMGMEMYHGEQ
;
A
#
# COMPACT_ATOMS: atom_id res chain seq x y z
N MET A 1 11.57 15.43 -4.95
CA MET A 1 10.44 14.57 -4.54
C MET A 1 9.47 14.47 -5.70
N SER A 2 9.20 13.27 -6.22
CA SER A 2 8.37 13.06 -7.41
C SER A 2 6.98 13.72 -7.27
N SER A 3 6.62 14.58 -8.24
CA SER A 3 5.31 15.25 -8.34
C SER A 3 4.15 14.27 -8.22
N PHE A 4 4.34 13.02 -8.67
CA PHE A 4 3.38 11.94 -8.52
C PHE A 4 3.03 11.71 -7.03
N LEU A 5 4.00 11.48 -6.14
CA LEU A 5 3.77 11.18 -4.72
C LEU A 5 2.96 12.29 -4.00
N VAL A 6 3.24 13.56 -4.35
CA VAL A 6 2.51 14.71 -3.81
C VAL A 6 1.07 14.75 -4.32
N THR A 7 0.83 14.33 -5.56
CA THR A 7 -0.53 14.17 -6.13
C THR A 7 -1.25 12.97 -5.50
N TRP A 8 -0.55 11.87 -5.19
CA TRP A 8 -1.10 10.64 -4.58
C TRP A 8 -1.59 10.83 -3.14
N VAL A 9 -0.80 11.50 -2.29
CA VAL A 9 -1.23 11.87 -0.93
C VAL A 9 -2.39 12.88 -0.95
N LYS A 10 -2.51 13.66 -2.04
CA LYS A 10 -3.64 14.57 -2.27
C LYS A 10 -4.86 13.90 -2.90
N PHE A 11 -4.77 12.70 -3.48
CA PHE A 11 -5.95 12.04 -4.09
C PHE A 11 -6.95 11.50 -3.07
N THR A 12 -6.53 11.21 -1.83
CA THR A 12 -7.44 10.95 -0.70
C THR A 12 -8.09 12.23 -0.17
N ALA A 13 -7.56 13.39 -0.55
CA ALA A 13 -8.00 14.71 -0.18
C ALA A 13 -8.26 15.52 -1.45
N VAL A 14 -9.26 15.10 -2.24
CA VAL A 14 -9.88 16.03 -3.20
C VAL A 14 -10.24 17.24 -2.35
N GLY A 15 -9.49 18.33 -2.47
CA GLY A 15 -9.51 19.48 -1.55
C GLY A 15 -10.80 20.31 -1.65
N LEU A 16 -11.90 19.67 -2.02
CA LEU A 16 -13.22 20.22 -2.07
C LEU A 16 -13.88 19.95 -0.72
N GLU A 17 -13.77 20.93 0.18
CA GLU A 17 -14.44 20.86 1.46
C GLU A 17 -15.95 20.64 1.24
N HIS A 18 -16.46 19.56 1.80
CA HIS A 18 -17.88 19.26 1.70
C HIS A 18 -18.67 20.13 2.68
N THR A 19 -19.30 21.17 2.17
CA THR A 19 -20.11 22.12 2.93
C THR A 19 -21.60 21.84 2.77
N ALA A 20 -22.45 22.53 3.55
CA ALA A 20 -23.90 22.52 3.34
C ALA A 20 -24.29 22.99 1.92
N TRP A 21 -23.51 23.91 1.33
CA TRP A 21 -23.70 24.31 -0.06
C TRP A 21 -23.34 23.19 -1.04
N THR A 22 -22.21 22.51 -0.83
CA THR A 22 -21.82 21.34 -1.63
C THR A 22 -22.89 20.24 -1.60
N ALA A 23 -23.49 19.98 -0.43
CA ALA A 23 -24.61 19.05 -0.29
C ALA A 23 -25.83 19.50 -1.10
N THR A 24 -26.17 20.79 -1.05
CA THR A 24 -27.26 21.38 -1.84
C THR A 24 -27.02 21.21 -3.34
N CYS A 25 -25.78 21.45 -3.80
CA CYS A 25 -25.41 21.23 -5.21
C CYS A 25 -25.57 19.75 -5.62
N CYS A 26 -25.14 18.80 -4.78
CA CYS A 26 -25.31 17.37 -5.05
C CYS A 26 -26.79 17.00 -5.19
N ASP A 27 -27.65 17.53 -4.32
CA ASP A 27 -29.10 17.27 -4.36
C ASP A 27 -29.76 17.87 -5.61
N VAL A 28 -29.31 19.05 -6.05
CA VAL A 28 -29.78 19.66 -7.31
C VAL A 28 -29.35 18.82 -8.51
N LEU A 29 -28.09 18.39 -8.57
CA LEU A 29 -27.58 17.54 -9.66
C LEU A 29 -28.28 16.18 -9.72
N GLU A 30 -28.48 15.54 -8.57
CA GLU A 30 -29.17 14.25 -8.48
C GLU A 30 -30.64 14.35 -8.94
N ARG A 31 -31.37 15.38 -8.49
CA ARG A 31 -32.84 15.45 -8.69
C ARG A 31 -33.27 16.18 -9.96
N ARG A 32 -32.45 17.10 -10.47
CA ARG A 32 -32.87 18.03 -11.53
C ARG A 32 -32.06 17.92 -12.81
N SER A 33 -30.88 17.30 -12.79
CA SER A 33 -30.09 17.18 -14.01
C SER A 33 -30.65 16.07 -14.92
N PRO A 34 -30.90 16.37 -16.22
CA PRO A 34 -31.23 15.34 -17.21
C PRO A 34 -30.00 14.52 -17.64
N VAL A 35 -28.80 14.87 -17.20
CA VAL A 35 -27.54 14.25 -17.65
C VAL A 35 -27.08 13.18 -16.63
N PRO A 36 -26.92 11.90 -17.03
CA PRO A 36 -26.49 10.84 -16.11
C PRO A 36 -25.11 11.07 -15.46
N SER A 37 -24.21 11.79 -16.14
CA SER A 37 -22.89 12.14 -15.58
C SER A 37 -23.00 13.07 -14.38
N ASP A 38 -24.01 13.94 -14.32
CA ASP A 38 -24.21 14.87 -13.21
C ASP A 38 -24.70 14.14 -11.95
N GLN A 39 -25.59 13.16 -12.15
CA GLN A 39 -26.02 12.26 -11.07
C GLN A 39 -24.85 11.44 -10.56
N THR A 40 -24.02 10.90 -11.47
CA THR A 40 -22.78 10.20 -11.13
C THR A 40 -21.85 11.09 -10.30
N LEU A 41 -21.64 12.34 -10.74
CA LEU A 41 -20.78 13.31 -10.06
C LEU A 41 -21.24 13.59 -8.62
N ALA A 42 -22.55 13.72 -8.38
CA ALA A 42 -23.09 13.91 -7.03
C ALA A 42 -22.69 12.76 -6.08
N TRP A 43 -22.69 11.51 -6.56
CA TRP A 43 -22.24 10.36 -5.78
C TRP A 43 -20.73 10.35 -5.57
N PHE A 44 -19.94 10.76 -6.58
CA PHE A 44 -18.50 10.92 -6.43
C PHE A 44 -18.15 11.88 -5.28
N VAL A 45 -18.81 13.04 -5.23
CA VAL A 45 -18.58 14.06 -4.20
C VAL A 45 -18.94 13.54 -2.81
N ARG A 46 -20.10 12.89 -2.67
CA ARG A 46 -20.57 12.30 -1.41
C ARG A 46 -19.61 11.24 -0.86
N PHE A 47 -19.15 10.32 -1.70
CA PHE A 47 -18.24 9.26 -1.26
C PHE A 47 -16.81 9.75 -1.04
N ALA A 48 -16.34 10.75 -1.81
CA ALA A 48 -15.10 11.44 -1.52
C ALA A 48 -15.14 12.12 -0.14
N HIS A 49 -16.27 12.75 0.23
CA HIS A 49 -16.45 13.35 1.55
C HIS A 49 -16.33 12.32 2.68
N ILE A 50 -16.92 11.14 2.55
CA ILE A 50 -16.79 10.08 3.57
C ILE A 50 -15.33 9.66 3.75
N ILE A 51 -14.61 9.43 2.65
CA ILE A 51 -13.18 9.05 2.67
C ILE A 51 -12.36 10.15 3.35
N GLU A 52 -12.56 11.40 2.94
CA GLU A 52 -11.82 12.54 3.47
C GLU A 52 -12.11 12.76 4.96
N THR A 53 -13.37 12.66 5.38
CA THR A 53 -13.76 12.81 6.79
C THR A 53 -13.18 11.69 7.63
N THR A 54 -13.22 10.44 7.14
CA THR A 54 -12.58 9.30 7.80
C THR A 54 -11.07 9.49 7.93
N HIS A 55 -10.42 10.04 6.90
CA HIS A 55 -8.99 10.35 6.93
C HIS A 55 -8.65 11.42 7.97
N LYS A 56 -9.43 12.52 8.00
CA LYS A 56 -9.25 13.62 8.98
C LYS A 56 -9.49 13.15 10.41
N LEU A 57 -10.43 12.22 10.59
CA LEU A 57 -10.78 11.65 11.89
C LEU A 57 -9.62 10.86 12.52
N ASP A 58 -8.84 10.12 11.72
CA ASP A 58 -7.70 9.35 12.23
C ASP A 58 -6.47 10.22 12.54
N TYR A 59 -6.44 11.47 12.08
CA TYR A 59 -5.32 12.38 12.23
C TYR A 59 -5.56 13.42 13.34
N LEU A 60 -4.96 13.20 14.50
CA LEU A 60 -4.73 14.27 15.45
C LEU A 60 -3.30 14.80 15.31
N GLY A 61 -3.17 16.11 15.48
CA GLY A 61 -1.88 16.77 15.60
C GLY A 61 -1.07 16.24 16.81
N PRO A 62 0.13 16.82 17.05
CA PRO A 62 1.07 16.32 18.05
C PRO A 62 0.57 16.36 19.50
N GLU A 63 -0.54 17.04 19.80
CA GLU A 63 -1.04 17.18 21.18
C GLU A 63 -1.78 15.96 21.73
N GLY A 64 -2.04 14.94 20.90
CA GLY A 64 -2.58 13.66 21.35
C GLY A 64 -4.04 13.73 21.82
N GLY A 65 -4.85 12.74 21.42
CA GLY A 65 -6.23 12.60 21.90
C GLY A 65 -6.27 11.69 23.13
N GLY A 66 -6.96 12.13 24.18
CA GLY A 66 -7.30 11.26 25.31
C GLY A 66 -8.28 10.16 24.91
N GLU A 67 -8.56 9.23 25.83
CA GLU A 67 -9.50 8.11 25.61
C GLU A 67 -10.89 8.60 25.15
N LYS A 68 -11.39 9.67 25.76
CA LYS A 68 -12.63 10.35 25.35
C LYS A 68 -12.63 10.75 23.86
N THR A 69 -11.50 11.24 23.35
CA THR A 69 -11.37 11.65 21.94
C THR A 69 -11.37 10.44 21.00
N ARG A 70 -10.89 9.27 21.46
CA ARG A 70 -10.97 8.01 20.69
C ARG A 70 -12.40 7.47 20.63
N ASP A 71 -13.15 7.56 21.72
CA ASP A 71 -14.56 7.14 21.73
C ASP A 71 -15.42 8.05 20.86
N GLU A 72 -15.18 9.36 20.90
CA GLU A 72 -15.81 10.33 19.99
C GLU A 72 -15.48 9.99 18.52
N ALA A 73 -14.22 9.65 18.22
CA ALA A 73 -13.83 9.22 16.87
C ALA A 73 -14.53 7.93 16.43
N ARG A 74 -14.64 6.93 17.31
CA ARG A 74 -15.37 5.69 17.00
C ARG A 74 -16.84 5.97 16.72
N LEU A 75 -17.48 6.82 17.51
CA LEU A 75 -18.88 7.18 17.31
C LEU A 75 -19.09 7.93 15.99
N MET A 76 -18.18 8.85 15.64
CA MET A 76 -18.18 9.51 14.33
C MET A 76 -17.99 8.52 13.17
N LEU A 77 -17.09 7.55 13.31
CA LEU A 77 -16.87 6.51 12.29
C LEU A 77 -18.13 5.67 12.05
N LEU A 78 -18.82 5.26 13.11
CA LEU A 78 -20.12 4.56 13.02
C LEU A 78 -21.19 5.42 12.33
N GLY A 79 -21.19 6.73 12.58
CA GLY A 79 -22.06 7.68 11.88
C GLY A 79 -21.77 7.72 10.38
N LEU A 80 -20.49 7.74 9.98
CA LEU A 80 -20.07 7.70 8.58
C LEU A 80 -20.43 6.38 7.90
N GLU A 81 -20.30 5.25 8.59
CA GLU A 81 -20.73 3.94 8.10
C GLU A 81 -22.25 3.89 7.85
N SER A 82 -23.04 4.43 8.78
CA SER A 82 -24.48 4.52 8.62
C SER A 82 -24.86 5.39 7.42
N GLN A 83 -24.25 6.57 7.30
CA GLN A 83 -24.47 7.47 6.17
C GLN A 83 -24.05 6.85 4.84
N PHE A 84 -22.91 6.15 4.80
CA PHE A 84 -22.48 5.42 3.63
C PHE A 84 -23.49 4.38 3.19
N ASN A 85 -24.02 3.58 4.13
CA ASN A 85 -24.99 2.53 3.82
C ASN A 85 -26.32 3.12 3.31
N GLU A 86 -26.80 4.20 3.92
CA GLU A 86 -27.99 4.92 3.45
C GLU A 86 -27.79 5.44 2.02
N TRP A 87 -26.65 6.08 1.76
CA TRP A 87 -26.33 6.64 0.45
C TRP A 87 -26.15 5.57 -0.61
N ARG A 88 -25.41 4.50 -0.29
CA ARG A 88 -25.22 3.34 -1.18
C ARG A 88 -26.57 2.71 -1.56
N ALA A 89 -27.51 2.59 -0.63
CA ALA A 89 -28.84 2.05 -0.90
C ALA A 89 -29.69 2.93 -1.84
N ARG A 90 -29.40 4.23 -1.93
CA ARG A 90 -30.09 5.17 -2.82
C ARG A 90 -29.54 5.23 -4.24
N ILE A 91 -28.36 4.66 -4.51
CA ILE A 91 -27.76 4.72 -5.85
C ILE A 91 -28.57 3.85 -6.83
N PRO A 92 -29.05 4.42 -7.95
CA PRO A 92 -29.71 3.63 -8.98
C PRO A 92 -28.79 2.55 -9.54
N ARG A 93 -29.29 1.30 -9.67
CA ARG A 93 -28.47 0.16 -10.15
C ARG A 93 -27.93 0.38 -11.56
N ASP A 94 -28.73 1.02 -12.42
CA ASP A 94 -28.32 1.33 -13.79
C ASP A 94 -27.09 2.26 -13.80
N LEU A 95 -27.01 3.20 -12.86
CA LEU A 95 -25.88 4.11 -12.74
C LEU A 95 -24.59 3.38 -12.34
N LEU A 96 -24.67 2.43 -11.41
CA LEU A 96 -23.54 1.58 -11.02
C LEU A 96 -23.07 0.68 -12.16
N SER A 97 -24.00 0.17 -12.98
CA SER A 97 -23.66 -0.69 -14.12
C SER A 97 -23.00 0.06 -15.27
N GLN A 98 -23.32 1.35 -15.44
CA GLN A 98 -22.80 2.18 -16.53
C GLN A 98 -21.48 2.86 -16.18
N SER A 99 -21.17 3.03 -14.88
CA SER A 99 -19.99 3.74 -14.42
C SER A 99 -19.08 2.84 -13.58
N LEU A 100 -18.05 2.29 -14.23
CA LEU A 100 -17.00 1.52 -13.55
C LEU A 100 -16.31 2.34 -12.45
N GLY A 101 -16.00 3.62 -12.71
CA GLY A 101 -15.39 4.50 -11.72
C GLY A 101 -16.27 4.67 -10.46
N LEU A 102 -17.59 4.80 -10.62
CA LEU A 102 -18.51 4.86 -9.49
C LEU A 102 -18.57 3.54 -8.72
N SER A 103 -18.57 2.41 -9.43
CA SER A 103 -18.50 1.08 -8.80
C SER A 103 -17.22 0.91 -7.97
N ILE A 104 -16.06 1.26 -8.54
CA ILE A 104 -14.76 1.24 -7.85
C ILE A 104 -14.80 2.16 -6.64
N LEU A 105 -15.29 3.40 -6.76
CA LEU A 105 -15.38 4.34 -5.65
C LEU A 105 -16.29 3.81 -4.54
N THR A 106 -17.47 3.29 -4.88
CA THR A 106 -18.43 2.77 -3.90
C THR A 106 -17.81 1.66 -3.06
N THR A 107 -17.18 0.68 -3.72
CA THR A 107 -16.49 -0.42 -3.02
C THR A 107 -15.30 0.11 -2.23
N PHE A 108 -14.51 1.01 -2.82
CA PHE A 108 -13.35 1.59 -2.14
C PHE A 108 -13.73 2.36 -0.87
N THR A 109 -14.82 3.12 -0.87
CA THR A 109 -15.31 3.82 0.34
C THR A 109 -15.65 2.84 1.46
N ASP A 110 -16.30 1.71 1.14
CA ASP A 110 -16.59 0.65 2.10
C ASP A 110 -15.30 0.06 2.70
N LEU A 111 -14.34 -0.28 1.82
CA LEU A 111 -13.02 -0.76 2.23
C LEU A 111 -12.31 0.25 3.14
N TYR A 112 -12.34 1.54 2.78
CA TYR A 112 -11.65 2.59 3.50
C TYR A 112 -12.23 2.82 4.90
N LEU A 113 -13.56 2.77 5.08
CA LEU A 113 -14.19 2.87 6.41
C LEU A 113 -13.73 1.77 7.39
N HIS A 114 -13.46 0.57 6.87
CA HIS A 114 -13.05 -0.57 7.69
C HIS A 114 -11.53 -0.67 7.86
N ALA A 115 -10.77 -0.24 6.85
CA ALA A 115 -9.33 -0.44 6.76
C ALA A 115 -8.51 0.87 6.82
N ALA A 116 -9.12 2.01 7.14
CA ALA A 116 -8.41 3.30 7.27
C ALA A 116 -7.13 3.22 8.13
N PRO A 117 -7.12 2.55 9.31
CA PRO A 117 -5.90 2.44 10.13
C PRO A 117 -4.72 1.76 9.44
N ILE A 118 -5.00 0.89 8.46
CA ILE A 118 -3.99 0.19 7.66
C ILE A 118 -3.79 0.83 6.28
N HIS A 119 -4.46 1.94 5.97
CA HIS A 119 -4.26 2.76 4.75
C HIS A 119 -3.48 4.06 5.03
N ARG A 120 -2.75 4.12 6.14
CA ARG A 120 -1.86 5.26 6.42
C ARG A 120 -0.73 5.24 5.39
N PHE A 121 -0.75 6.23 4.50
CA PHE A 121 0.26 6.48 3.45
C PHE A 121 1.04 7.77 3.69
N ALA A 122 0.90 8.37 4.89
CA ALA A 122 1.49 9.66 5.18
C ALA A 122 3.01 9.50 5.34
N PRO A 123 3.85 10.26 4.61
CA PRO A 123 5.30 10.16 4.71
C PRO A 123 5.73 10.33 6.18
N PRO A 124 6.80 9.67 6.63
CA PRO A 124 7.28 9.78 8.00
C PRO A 124 7.56 11.26 8.28
N ARG A 125 6.72 11.88 9.12
CA ARG A 125 7.00 13.20 9.66
C ARG A 125 7.77 13.00 10.96
N PRO A 126 8.80 13.81 11.24
CA PRO A 126 9.44 13.77 12.54
C PRO A 126 8.42 14.19 13.61
N GLY A 127 8.21 13.32 14.60
CA GLY A 127 7.35 13.55 15.76
C GLY A 127 6.37 12.40 16.05
N PRO A 128 5.95 12.22 17.31
CA PRO A 128 4.94 11.23 17.67
C PRO A 128 3.61 11.57 16.99
N ARG A 129 3.12 10.67 16.15
CA ARG A 129 1.79 10.75 15.55
C ARG A 129 0.81 9.98 16.44
N THR A 130 -0.21 10.67 16.93
CA THR A 130 -1.31 10.00 17.63
C THR A 130 -2.42 9.71 16.64
N HIS A 131 -2.63 8.43 16.37
CA HIS A 131 -3.77 7.96 15.58
C HIS A 131 -4.93 7.59 16.51
N LEU A 132 -6.15 8.00 16.14
CA LEU A 132 -7.34 7.73 16.94
C LEU A 132 -7.97 6.38 16.62
N LEU A 133 -7.91 5.96 15.35
CA LEU A 133 -8.49 4.71 14.92
C LEU A 133 -7.47 3.58 15.09
N SER A 134 -7.96 2.41 15.48
CA SER A 134 -7.13 1.21 15.64
C SER A 134 -7.56 0.14 14.65
N ALA A 135 -6.60 -0.64 14.16
CA ALA A 135 -6.89 -1.75 13.25
C ALA A 135 -7.52 -2.90 14.04
N GLU A 136 -8.74 -3.29 13.66
CA GLU A 136 -9.51 -4.33 14.35
C GLU A 136 -9.74 -5.50 13.41
N ALA A 137 -9.26 -6.70 13.79
CA ALA A 137 -9.33 -7.88 12.94
C ALA A 137 -10.77 -8.22 12.46
N PRO A 138 -11.85 -8.10 13.26
CA PRO A 138 -13.21 -8.32 12.76
C PRO A 138 -13.60 -7.36 11.63
N ARG A 139 -13.24 -6.07 11.73
CA ARG A 139 -13.53 -5.07 10.70
C ARG A 139 -12.75 -5.34 9.41
N LEU A 140 -11.48 -5.73 9.54
CA LEU A 140 -10.65 -6.12 8.39
C LEU A 140 -11.17 -7.42 7.73
N ARG A 141 -11.67 -8.40 8.50
CA ARG A 141 -12.29 -9.60 7.94
C ARG A 141 -13.57 -9.28 7.19
N HIS A 142 -14.37 -8.33 7.69
CA HIS A 142 -15.60 -7.91 7.03
C HIS A 142 -15.37 -7.38 5.60
N CYS A 143 -14.24 -6.72 5.35
CA CYS A 143 -13.97 -6.12 4.04
C CYS A 143 -13.33 -7.08 3.02
N LEU A 144 -12.88 -8.27 3.43
CA LEU A 144 -12.21 -9.24 2.52
C LEU A 144 -13.08 -9.67 1.33
N PRO A 145 -14.38 -10.00 1.48
CA PRO A 145 -15.20 -10.42 0.34
C PRO A 145 -15.38 -9.30 -0.69
N ALA A 146 -15.60 -8.06 -0.23
CA ALA A 146 -15.72 -6.90 -1.11
C ALA A 146 -14.40 -6.61 -1.85
N LEU A 147 -13.27 -6.74 -1.14
CA LEU A 147 -11.94 -6.61 -1.72
C LEU A 147 -11.69 -7.68 -2.80
N ARG A 148 -11.99 -8.95 -2.49
CA ARG A 148 -11.88 -10.05 -3.46
C ARG A 148 -12.74 -9.80 -4.71
N ALA A 149 -14.01 -9.43 -4.53
CA ALA A 149 -14.91 -9.15 -5.64
C ALA A 149 -14.40 -8.02 -6.55
N LEU A 150 -13.81 -6.97 -5.96
CA LEU A 150 -13.19 -5.89 -6.73
C LEU A 150 -11.97 -6.38 -7.51
N LEU A 151 -11.09 -7.17 -6.90
CA LEU A 151 -9.93 -7.76 -7.59
C LEU A 151 -10.37 -8.66 -8.76
N ASP A 152 -11.38 -9.51 -8.54
CA ASP A 152 -11.91 -10.38 -9.60
C ASP A 152 -12.53 -9.57 -10.75
N THR A 153 -13.27 -8.51 -10.42
CA THR A 153 -13.81 -7.59 -11.43
C THR A 153 -12.68 -6.97 -12.25
N LEU A 154 -11.66 -6.41 -11.59
CA LEU A 154 -10.52 -5.80 -12.27
C LEU A 154 -9.74 -6.78 -13.15
N ALA A 155 -9.57 -8.02 -12.71
CA ALA A 155 -8.90 -9.06 -13.50
C ALA A 155 -9.72 -9.54 -14.71
N ALA A 156 -11.05 -9.45 -14.64
CA ALA A 156 -11.96 -9.89 -15.70
C ALA A 156 -12.27 -8.80 -16.75
N LEU A 157 -11.92 -7.53 -16.48
CA LEU A 157 -12.24 -6.43 -17.36
C LEU A 157 -11.45 -6.49 -18.69
N PRO A 158 -12.12 -6.31 -19.84
CA PRO A 158 -11.47 -6.05 -21.12
C PRO A 158 -10.54 -4.84 -21.06
N ALA A 159 -9.44 -4.87 -21.84
CA ALA A 159 -8.49 -3.77 -21.89
C ALA A 159 -9.12 -2.41 -22.26
N ALA A 160 -10.14 -2.42 -23.13
CA ALA A 160 -10.86 -1.22 -23.55
C ALA A 160 -11.59 -0.52 -22.40
N ASP A 161 -12.02 -1.25 -21.38
CA ASP A 161 -12.81 -0.71 -20.27
C ASP A 161 -11.96 0.04 -19.23
N PHE A 162 -10.62 -0.06 -19.36
CA PHE A 162 -9.68 0.74 -18.57
C PHE A 162 -9.43 2.13 -19.17
N ALA A 163 -9.68 2.32 -20.47
CA ALA A 163 -9.47 3.60 -21.15
C ALA A 163 -10.26 4.78 -20.56
N PRO A 164 -11.55 4.64 -20.15
CA PRO A 164 -12.32 5.75 -19.60
C PRO A 164 -12.01 6.04 -18.11
N LEU A 165 -11.16 5.26 -17.45
CA LEU A 165 -10.84 5.47 -16.04
C LEU A 165 -10.07 6.76 -15.82
N ALA A 166 -10.53 7.57 -14.87
CA ALA A 166 -9.83 8.77 -14.48
C ALA A 166 -8.60 8.44 -13.64
N THR A 167 -7.68 9.40 -13.52
CA THR A 167 -6.51 9.27 -12.65
C THR A 167 -6.90 8.94 -11.20
N SER A 168 -8.04 9.45 -10.73
CA SER A 168 -8.54 9.14 -9.38
C SER A 168 -8.99 7.68 -9.22
N ASP A 169 -9.40 7.01 -10.29
CA ASP A 169 -9.81 5.60 -10.28
C ASP A 169 -8.60 4.68 -10.25
N TRP A 170 -7.60 4.98 -11.09
CA TRP A 170 -6.26 4.37 -10.98
C TRP A 170 -5.65 4.57 -9.60
N GLY A 171 -5.89 5.74 -9.01
CA GLY A 171 -5.69 6.07 -7.60
C GLY A 171 -6.12 4.94 -6.65
N LYS A 172 -7.40 4.60 -6.74
CA LYS A 172 -8.05 3.62 -5.88
C LYS A 172 -7.59 2.20 -6.20
N ILE A 173 -7.38 1.85 -7.47
CA ILE A 173 -6.86 0.54 -7.89
C ILE A 173 -5.50 0.27 -7.22
N ILE A 174 -4.61 1.27 -7.20
CA ILE A 174 -3.32 1.15 -6.51
C ILE A 174 -3.51 0.99 -5.00
N GLN A 175 -4.39 1.78 -4.37
CA GLN A 175 -4.64 1.66 -2.93
C GLN A 175 -5.22 0.31 -2.53
N VAL A 176 -6.16 -0.22 -3.33
CA VAL A 176 -6.73 -1.57 -3.21
C VAL A 176 -5.65 -2.64 -3.35
N THR A 177 -4.70 -2.45 -4.27
CA THR A 177 -3.55 -3.35 -4.44
C THR A 177 -2.64 -3.33 -3.22
N ILE A 178 -2.33 -2.16 -2.68
CA ILE A 178 -1.52 -2.04 -1.45
C ILE A 178 -2.24 -2.65 -0.26
N LEU A 179 -3.56 -2.43 -0.13
CA LEU A 179 -4.38 -3.04 0.91
C LEU A 179 -4.33 -4.57 0.82
N SER A 180 -4.55 -5.12 -0.37
CA SER A 180 -4.53 -6.57 -0.63
C SER A 180 -3.17 -7.16 -0.27
N LEU A 181 -2.09 -6.45 -0.62
CA LEU A 181 -0.74 -6.82 -0.23
C LEU A 181 -0.61 -6.79 1.31
N ARG A 182 -0.97 -5.69 1.99
CA ARG A 182 -0.85 -5.55 3.45
C ARG A 182 -1.61 -6.66 4.19
N LEU A 183 -2.86 -6.91 3.80
CA LEU A 183 -3.73 -7.93 4.41
C LEU A 183 -3.23 -9.37 4.18
N SER A 184 -2.41 -9.59 3.16
CA SER A 184 -1.82 -10.90 2.88
C SER A 184 -0.65 -11.28 3.80
N PHE A 185 -0.24 -10.43 4.74
CA PHE A 185 0.89 -10.66 5.64
C PHE A 185 0.55 -10.24 7.08
N PRO A 186 1.36 -10.65 8.08
CA PRO A 186 1.19 -10.21 9.47
C PRO A 186 1.16 -8.68 9.59
N LEU A 187 0.25 -8.18 10.42
CA LEU A 187 0.04 -6.74 10.62
C LEU A 187 0.52 -6.32 12.02
N ALA A 188 1.58 -5.51 12.08
CA ALA A 188 2.06 -4.95 13.36
C ALA A 188 0.97 -4.15 14.10
N ALA A 189 0.11 -3.44 13.34
CA ALA A 189 -1.01 -2.69 13.90
C ALA A 189 -2.18 -3.57 14.40
N CYS A 190 -2.19 -4.87 14.05
CA CYS A 190 -3.24 -5.80 14.43
C CYS A 190 -2.66 -7.22 14.62
N PRO A 191 -2.03 -7.52 15.77
CA PRO A 191 -1.39 -8.82 16.00
C PRO A 191 -2.36 -10.02 15.98
N SER A 192 -3.65 -9.79 16.18
CA SER A 192 -4.71 -10.81 16.09
C SER A 192 -5.21 -11.07 14.65
N TRP A 193 -4.55 -10.45 13.66
CA TRP A 193 -4.82 -10.67 12.24
C TRP A 193 -4.40 -12.07 11.81
N ASP A 194 -5.31 -12.74 11.09
CA ASP A 194 -5.03 -14.05 10.49
C ASP A 194 -4.74 -13.84 9.00
N ASP A 195 -3.47 -13.65 8.69
CA ASP A 195 -2.98 -13.41 7.34
C ASP A 195 -3.13 -14.65 6.44
N ALA A 196 -3.08 -15.86 7.00
CA ALA A 196 -3.27 -17.10 6.24
C ALA A 196 -4.71 -17.23 5.75
N ALA A 197 -5.69 -17.02 6.61
CA ALA A 197 -7.10 -17.00 6.21
C ALA A 197 -7.38 -15.86 5.21
N ALA A 198 -6.78 -14.68 5.43
CA ALA A 198 -6.91 -13.57 4.50
C ALA A 198 -6.36 -13.89 3.11
N ARG A 199 -5.18 -14.53 3.02
CA ARG A 199 -4.61 -15.00 1.73
C ARG A 199 -5.54 -15.98 1.02
N ALA A 200 -6.15 -16.91 1.75
CA ALA A 200 -7.08 -17.88 1.18
C ALA A 200 -8.33 -17.21 0.58
N VAL A 201 -8.86 -16.18 1.24
CA VAL A 201 -10.03 -15.44 0.73
C VAL A 201 -9.66 -14.51 -0.42
N LEU A 202 -8.55 -13.79 -0.31
CA LEU A 202 -8.15 -12.79 -1.30
C LEU A 202 -7.62 -13.43 -2.59
N ASP A 203 -6.90 -14.55 -2.48
CA ASP A 203 -6.12 -15.15 -3.57
C ASP A 203 -5.44 -14.06 -4.43
N PHE A 204 -4.71 -13.19 -3.72
CA PHE A 204 -4.09 -12.00 -4.32
C PHE A 204 -3.02 -12.40 -5.35
N GLY A 205 -2.32 -13.51 -5.12
CA GLY A 205 -1.41 -14.10 -6.11
C GLY A 205 -2.12 -14.44 -7.41
N GLY A 206 -3.25 -15.15 -7.36
CA GLY A 206 -4.04 -15.48 -8.53
C GLY A 206 -4.59 -14.24 -9.24
N PHE A 207 -5.02 -13.22 -8.49
CA PHE A 207 -5.37 -11.92 -9.08
C PHE A 207 -4.20 -11.33 -9.87
N LEU A 208 -3.00 -11.24 -9.29
CA LEU A 208 -1.83 -10.66 -9.95
C LEU A 208 -1.45 -11.43 -11.21
N ASP A 209 -1.60 -12.75 -11.21
CA ASP A 209 -1.36 -13.58 -12.39
C ASP A 209 -2.35 -13.28 -13.53
N ARG A 210 -3.64 -13.20 -13.21
CA ARG A 210 -4.67 -12.86 -14.20
C ARG A 210 -4.52 -11.43 -14.72
N PHE A 211 -4.25 -10.47 -13.83
CA PHE A 211 -4.23 -9.05 -14.17
C PHE A 211 -2.99 -8.65 -15.00
N VAL A 212 -1.81 -9.20 -14.66
CA VAL A 212 -0.58 -8.95 -15.44
C VAL A 212 -0.66 -9.62 -16.81
N GLY A 213 -1.20 -10.85 -16.88
CA GLY A 213 -1.24 -11.66 -18.10
C GLY A 213 0.15 -12.18 -18.52
N GLU A 214 0.19 -12.99 -19.58
CA GLU A 214 1.42 -13.61 -20.08
C GLU A 214 2.30 -12.62 -20.87
N GLU A 215 1.71 -11.73 -21.68
CA GLU A 215 2.45 -10.82 -22.57
C GLU A 215 3.30 -9.78 -21.81
N ALA A 216 2.81 -9.27 -20.67
CA ALA A 216 3.58 -8.32 -19.86
C ALA A 216 4.75 -8.99 -19.10
N ALA A 217 4.67 -10.29 -18.85
CA ALA A 217 5.75 -11.04 -18.20
C ALA A 217 6.98 -11.19 -19.11
N VAL A 218 6.76 -11.31 -20.43
CA VAL A 218 7.83 -11.38 -21.44
C VAL A 218 8.56 -10.05 -21.56
N ALA A 219 7.85 -8.92 -21.51
CA ALA A 219 8.44 -7.57 -21.58
C ALA A 219 9.33 -7.22 -20.38
N VAL A 220 9.07 -7.80 -19.20
CA VAL A 220 9.89 -7.62 -17.98
C VAL A 220 11.11 -8.56 -17.98
N GLY A 221 11.11 -9.61 -18.80
CA GLY A 221 12.08 -10.72 -18.73
C GLY A 221 12.96 -10.99 -19.94
N GLY A 222 12.79 -10.35 -21.10
CA GLY A 222 13.59 -10.72 -22.27
C GLY A 222 13.63 -9.69 -23.40
N ALA A 223 14.83 -9.54 -23.97
CA ALA A 223 15.16 -8.66 -25.09
C ALA A 223 14.17 -8.78 -26.28
N PRO A 224 13.95 -7.68 -27.05
CA PRO A 224 13.01 -7.69 -28.16
C PRO A 224 13.42 -8.72 -29.21
N ALA A 225 12.45 -9.50 -29.68
CA ALA A 225 12.62 -10.37 -30.83
C ALA A 225 13.09 -9.53 -32.04
N ARG A 226 14.30 -9.83 -32.54
CA ARG A 226 14.85 -9.20 -33.75
C ARG A 226 13.92 -9.46 -34.94
N GLY A 227 13.28 -8.40 -35.45
CA GLY A 227 12.72 -8.42 -36.81
C GLY A 227 11.34 -7.81 -37.03
N ALA A 228 10.64 -7.28 -36.03
CA ALA A 228 9.38 -6.58 -36.26
C ALA A 228 9.62 -5.09 -36.62
N PRO A 229 9.05 -4.56 -37.72
CA PRO A 229 9.01 -3.13 -37.95
C PRO A 229 8.00 -2.56 -36.95
N ALA A 230 8.48 -1.92 -35.88
CA ALA A 230 7.60 -1.42 -34.83
C ALA A 230 7.82 0.08 -34.69
N ASP A 231 6.82 0.85 -35.12
CA ASP A 231 6.52 2.10 -34.42
C ASP A 231 6.59 1.83 -32.91
N PRO A 232 7.21 2.71 -32.10
CA PRO A 232 7.35 2.47 -30.68
C PRO A 232 5.95 2.18 -30.12
N PRO A 233 5.74 1.01 -29.46
CA PRO A 233 4.42 0.66 -28.96
C PRO A 233 3.97 1.79 -28.05
N LYS A 234 2.81 2.38 -28.37
CA LYS A 234 2.25 3.48 -27.59
C LYS A 234 1.92 2.92 -26.22
N ILE A 235 2.79 3.16 -25.24
CA ILE A 235 2.60 2.69 -23.87
C ILE A 235 1.37 3.42 -23.32
N ASP A 236 0.26 2.72 -23.27
CA ASP A 236 -0.94 3.20 -22.58
C ASP A 236 -0.82 2.97 -21.06
N VAL A 237 -1.70 3.63 -20.31
CA VAL A 237 -1.71 3.56 -18.84
C VAL A 237 -1.88 2.12 -18.35
N LEU A 238 -2.67 1.31 -19.07
CA LEU A 238 -2.90 -0.08 -18.71
C LEU A 238 -1.63 -0.93 -18.88
N THR A 239 -0.91 -0.78 -19.98
CA THR A 239 0.35 -1.49 -20.26
C THR A 239 1.42 -1.10 -19.24
N ALA A 240 1.58 0.20 -18.97
CA ALA A 240 2.47 0.68 -17.91
C ALA A 240 2.07 0.11 -16.54
N SER A 241 0.76 0.06 -16.24
CA SER A 241 0.25 -0.51 -15.00
C SER A 241 0.55 -2.01 -14.92
N LYS A 242 0.33 -2.80 -15.97
CA LYS A 242 0.65 -4.24 -15.98
C LYS A 242 2.12 -4.53 -15.69
N LEU A 243 3.05 -3.72 -16.21
CA LEU A 243 4.48 -3.83 -15.88
C LEU A 243 4.72 -3.61 -14.38
N VAL A 244 4.12 -2.57 -13.80
CA VAL A 244 4.22 -2.28 -12.36
C VAL A 244 3.62 -3.41 -11.51
N PHE A 245 2.45 -3.92 -11.89
CA PHE A 245 1.84 -5.06 -11.21
C PHE A 245 2.67 -6.35 -11.34
N GLY A 246 3.45 -6.50 -12.42
CA GLY A 246 4.45 -7.56 -12.55
C GLY A 246 5.54 -7.48 -11.48
N ILE A 247 6.00 -6.28 -11.13
CA ILE A 247 6.95 -6.05 -10.03
C ILE A 247 6.28 -6.38 -8.68
N VAL A 248 5.04 -5.93 -8.47
CA VAL A 248 4.27 -6.25 -7.25
C VAL A 248 4.11 -7.76 -7.09
N ARG A 249 3.84 -8.48 -8.18
CA ARG A 249 3.77 -9.94 -8.21
C ARG A 249 5.07 -10.61 -7.79
N ALA A 250 6.20 -10.17 -8.35
CA ALA A 250 7.51 -10.71 -7.96
C ALA A 250 7.79 -10.46 -6.46
N LYS A 251 7.51 -9.25 -5.96
CA LYS A 251 7.66 -8.90 -4.53
C LYS A 251 6.74 -9.72 -3.64
N TYR A 252 5.48 -9.91 -4.04
CA TYR A 252 4.51 -10.72 -3.31
C TYR A 252 5.00 -12.16 -3.14
N ARG A 253 5.42 -12.80 -4.24
CA ARG A 253 5.96 -14.16 -4.23
C ARG A 253 7.23 -14.28 -3.39
N GLY A 254 8.16 -13.34 -3.52
CA GLY A 254 9.38 -13.32 -2.70
C GLY A 254 9.09 -13.22 -1.21
N ARG A 255 8.05 -12.47 -0.81
CA ARG A 255 7.61 -12.41 0.59
C ARG A 255 6.92 -13.69 1.06
N LEU A 256 6.13 -14.34 0.21
CA LEU A 256 5.53 -15.64 0.53
C LEU A 256 6.61 -16.69 0.77
N ALA A 257 7.61 -16.79 -0.10
CA ALA A 257 8.72 -17.73 0.06
C ALA A 257 9.46 -17.53 1.40
N LYS A 258 9.66 -16.28 1.82
CA LYS A 258 10.28 -15.94 3.12
C LYS A 258 9.45 -16.36 4.33
N LEU A 259 8.11 -16.35 4.22
CA LEU A 259 7.24 -16.84 5.29
C LEU A 259 7.27 -18.37 5.39
N GLU A 260 7.46 -19.06 4.27
CA GLU A 260 7.50 -20.53 4.19
C GLU A 260 8.86 -21.10 4.60
N THR A 261 9.94 -20.32 4.51
CA THR A 261 11.24 -20.68 5.08
C THR A 261 11.25 -20.44 6.59
N PRO A 262 11.27 -21.48 7.44
CA PRO A 262 11.40 -21.31 8.87
C PRO A 262 12.76 -20.66 9.20
N GLU A 263 12.78 -19.68 10.11
CA GLU A 263 13.98 -18.95 10.57
C GLU A 263 15.09 -19.83 11.19
N THR A 264 14.96 -21.16 11.16
CA THR A 264 15.92 -22.10 11.76
C THR A 264 17.07 -22.53 10.85
N THR A 265 17.12 -22.12 9.58
CA THR A 265 18.20 -22.54 8.65
C THR A 265 19.07 -21.42 8.09
N LEU A 266 18.88 -20.15 8.47
CA LEU A 266 19.83 -19.09 8.12
C LEU A 266 20.88 -18.97 9.21
N ALA A 267 22.07 -19.50 8.92
CA ALA A 267 23.26 -19.31 9.73
C ALA A 267 23.41 -17.82 10.08
N ARG A 268 23.73 -17.57 11.36
CA ARG A 268 23.77 -16.28 12.06
C ARG A 268 24.59 -15.15 11.39
N GLY A 269 25.25 -15.41 10.26
CA GLY A 269 26.13 -14.47 9.55
C GLY A 269 25.50 -13.70 8.38
N ALA A 270 24.28 -14.02 7.94
CA ALA A 270 23.68 -13.43 6.73
C ALA A 270 22.50 -12.47 7.00
N ARG A 271 22.36 -11.95 8.23
CA ARG A 271 21.34 -10.93 8.53
C ARG A 271 21.87 -9.56 8.11
N GLY A 272 21.41 -9.06 6.96
CA GLY A 272 21.42 -7.61 6.68
C GLY A 272 22.05 -7.15 5.37
N CYS A 273 22.68 -8.02 4.57
CA CYS A 273 23.25 -7.63 3.28
C CYS A 273 22.48 -8.26 2.12
N PRO A 274 21.73 -7.47 1.30
CA PRO A 274 21.01 -7.97 0.14
C PRO A 274 21.88 -8.66 -0.93
N MET A 275 23.20 -8.48 -0.86
CA MET A 275 24.16 -9.14 -1.76
C MET A 275 24.60 -10.54 -1.28
N LEU A 276 24.23 -10.95 -0.06
CA LEU A 276 24.66 -12.22 0.55
C LEU A 276 23.44 -13.12 0.80
N ASP A 277 22.53 -13.15 -0.16
CA ASP A 277 21.31 -13.98 -0.15
C ASP A 277 21.50 -15.34 -0.86
N GLY A 278 22.74 -15.69 -1.20
CA GLY A 278 23.11 -16.89 -1.95
C GLY A 278 22.90 -16.77 -3.46
N SER A 279 22.36 -15.66 -3.98
CA SER A 279 22.19 -15.47 -5.44
C SER A 279 23.51 -15.33 -6.20
N LEU A 280 24.60 -15.00 -5.50
CA LEU A 280 25.95 -14.90 -6.04
C LEU A 280 26.80 -16.17 -5.86
N ASP A 281 26.25 -17.21 -5.21
CA ASP A 281 27.02 -18.43 -4.87
C ASP A 281 27.59 -19.15 -6.09
N GLY A 282 26.88 -19.10 -7.23
CA GLY A 282 27.32 -19.67 -8.50
C GLY A 282 28.43 -18.89 -9.21
N TYR A 283 28.72 -17.65 -8.79
CA TYR A 283 29.74 -16.79 -9.40
C TYR A 283 31.05 -16.77 -8.61
N PHE A 284 31.06 -17.17 -7.33
CA PHE A 284 32.29 -17.24 -6.52
C PHE A 284 33.38 -18.12 -7.13
N PRO A 285 33.10 -19.29 -7.75
CA PRO A 285 34.13 -20.10 -8.41
C PRO A 285 34.79 -19.41 -9.62
N ALA A 286 34.15 -18.39 -10.19
CA ALA A 286 34.64 -17.65 -11.35
C ALA A 286 35.43 -16.39 -10.96
N TRP A 287 35.25 -15.89 -9.73
CA TRP A 287 35.89 -14.66 -9.25
C TRP A 287 37.14 -14.92 -8.42
N ASP A 288 37.24 -16.08 -7.73
CA ASP A 288 38.47 -16.49 -7.06
C ASP A 288 38.52 -18.01 -6.83
N PRO A 289 39.41 -18.76 -7.52
CA PRO A 289 39.50 -20.21 -7.36
C PRO A 289 40.10 -20.65 -6.00
N ASP A 290 40.69 -19.75 -5.21
CA ASP A 290 41.40 -20.11 -3.96
C ASP A 290 40.54 -20.04 -2.69
N LEU A 291 39.28 -19.61 -2.75
CA LEU A 291 38.36 -19.59 -1.60
C LEU A 291 37.87 -20.98 -1.13
N THR A 292 38.25 -22.05 -1.84
CA THR A 292 37.95 -23.44 -1.44
C THR A 292 38.99 -24.04 -0.50
N ALA A 293 40.07 -23.32 -0.18
CA ALA A 293 41.02 -23.76 0.84
C ALA A 293 40.44 -23.51 2.26
N PRO A 294 40.47 -24.50 3.18
CA PRO A 294 40.03 -24.28 4.55
C PRO A 294 41.08 -23.42 5.27
N ALA A 295 40.81 -22.13 5.45
CA ALA A 295 41.71 -21.25 6.17
C ALA A 295 41.39 -21.24 7.69
N PRO A 296 42.41 -21.43 8.55
CA PRO A 296 42.28 -21.49 10.01
C PRO A 296 42.24 -20.10 10.64
N GLY A 297 41.45 -19.96 11.71
CA GLY A 297 41.72 -19.04 12.82
C GLY A 297 41.64 -17.53 12.56
N ALA A 298 40.56 -16.91 13.07
CA ALA A 298 40.45 -15.64 13.80
C ALA A 298 41.14 -14.34 13.31
N LEU A 299 40.49 -13.22 13.72
CA LEU A 299 40.85 -11.79 13.62
C LEU A 299 40.19 -11.15 12.39
N TRP A 300 39.29 -10.17 12.53
CA TRP A 300 39.56 -8.83 13.04
C TRP A 300 38.36 -8.16 13.76
N LEU A 301 38.68 -7.46 14.85
CA LEU A 301 37.93 -6.37 15.47
C LEU A 301 38.66 -5.05 15.16
N GLY A 302 37.92 -3.95 15.02
CA GLY A 302 38.42 -2.58 14.92
C GLY A 302 37.98 -1.92 13.60
N GLU A 303 37.49 -0.68 13.54
CA GLU A 303 37.31 0.39 14.50
C GLU A 303 36.41 1.45 13.82
N SER A 304 35.79 2.34 14.59
CA SER A 304 34.66 3.16 14.13
C SER A 304 35.07 4.53 13.58
N ARG A 305 34.26 5.02 12.61
CA ARG A 305 33.90 6.45 12.27
C ARG A 305 34.92 7.30 11.46
N PRO A 306 34.49 8.43 10.85
CA PRO A 306 33.15 8.89 10.42
C PRO A 306 33.12 9.58 9.00
N TRP A 307 31.91 9.98 8.57
CA TRP A 307 31.54 10.82 7.41
C TRP A 307 32.66 11.60 6.70
N ASP A 308 32.82 11.38 5.39
CA ASP A 308 33.33 12.41 4.48
C ASP A 308 32.37 12.58 3.30
N ALA A 309 31.86 13.80 3.20
CA ALA A 309 31.01 14.26 2.13
C ALA A 309 31.91 14.73 0.98
N GLY A 310 31.76 14.09 -0.18
CA GLY A 310 32.46 14.46 -1.42
C GLY A 310 31.64 14.04 -2.62
N LEU A 311 30.54 14.75 -2.84
CA LEU A 311 29.66 14.62 -3.99
C LEU A 311 30.46 14.96 -5.27
N LEU A 312 30.73 13.97 -6.11
CA LEU A 312 30.92 14.21 -7.53
C LEU A 312 29.57 14.08 -8.21
N ASP A 313 29.14 15.22 -8.73
CA ASP A 313 28.11 15.40 -9.74
C ASP A 313 28.47 14.57 -10.99
N ASP A 314 27.56 13.70 -11.44
CA ASP A 314 27.27 13.60 -12.87
C ASP A 314 25.89 12.96 -13.12
N GLY A 315 24.99 13.78 -13.66
CA GLY A 315 24.29 13.46 -14.91
C GLY A 315 23.66 12.07 -15.06
N GLY A 316 22.74 11.69 -14.19
CA GLY A 316 21.89 10.52 -14.42
C GLY A 316 20.58 10.65 -13.67
N SER A 317 19.49 10.93 -14.38
CA SER A 317 18.14 10.89 -13.83
C SER A 317 17.81 9.46 -13.41
N SER A 318 18.25 9.05 -12.22
CA SER A 318 17.78 7.83 -11.60
C SER A 318 16.32 8.07 -11.28
N VAL A 319 15.44 7.39 -12.00
CA VAL A 319 14.04 7.20 -11.63
C VAL A 319 14.09 6.36 -10.36
N GLN A 320 14.33 7.04 -9.24
CA GLN A 320 14.33 6.46 -7.92
C GLN A 320 12.92 5.91 -7.70
N ASP A 321 12.84 4.59 -7.74
CA ASP A 321 11.62 3.80 -7.83
C ASP A 321 10.59 4.28 -6.79
N VAL A 322 9.51 4.89 -7.30
CA VAL A 322 8.44 5.52 -6.51
C VAL A 322 7.81 4.51 -5.54
N TRP A 323 7.85 3.23 -5.90
CA TRP A 323 7.43 2.11 -5.05
C TRP A 323 8.41 1.81 -3.92
N SER A 324 9.71 1.91 -4.18
CA SER A 324 10.75 1.70 -3.17
C SER A 324 10.61 2.73 -2.04
N THR A 325 10.33 4.00 -2.38
CA THR A 325 10.16 5.08 -1.38
C THR A 325 8.90 4.93 -0.52
N MET A 326 7.82 4.34 -1.06
CA MET A 326 6.58 4.06 -0.30
C MET A 326 6.65 2.79 0.54
N THR A 327 7.57 1.88 0.21
CA THR A 327 7.81 0.70 1.02
C THR A 327 8.80 0.94 2.16
N LEU A 328 9.57 2.04 2.19
CA LEU A 328 10.56 2.34 3.26
C LEU A 328 9.99 2.44 4.68
N GLU A 329 8.66 2.44 4.88
CA GLU A 329 8.03 2.16 6.18
C GLU A 329 7.90 0.64 6.44
N TRP A 330 8.97 -0.11 6.17
CA TRP A 330 9.13 -1.45 6.73
C TRP A 330 9.55 -1.27 8.19
N PRO A 331 8.91 -1.93 9.18
CA PRO A 331 9.50 -1.99 10.50
C PRO A 331 10.87 -2.65 10.36
N ALA A 332 11.92 -1.94 10.78
CA ALA A 332 13.08 -2.62 11.31
C ALA A 332 12.57 -3.55 12.42
N GLU A 333 13.02 -4.80 12.36
CA GLU A 333 12.74 -5.83 13.34
C GLU A 333 13.00 -5.31 14.76
N GLY A 334 12.17 -5.77 15.71
CA GLY A 334 12.04 -5.18 17.02
C GLY A 334 13.32 -5.14 17.85
N ASP A 335 13.58 -3.97 18.44
CA ASP A 335 14.31 -3.90 19.70
C ASP A 335 13.32 -4.20 20.84
N GLY A 336 13.16 -5.49 21.12
CA GLY A 336 12.73 -5.94 22.43
C GLY A 336 13.91 -5.83 23.40
N MET A 337 14.11 -4.67 24.01
CA MET A 337 14.88 -4.57 25.26
C MET A 337 13.90 -4.66 26.43
N GLY A 338 13.66 -5.90 26.86
CA GLY A 338 13.20 -6.21 28.20
C GLY A 338 14.19 -5.66 29.23
N GLY A 339 13.66 -5.21 30.35
CA GLY A 339 14.41 -4.44 31.33
C GLY A 339 15.55 -5.18 32.02
N GLU A 340 16.58 -4.42 32.33
CA GLU A 340 17.31 -4.54 33.58
C GLU A 340 17.15 -3.23 34.35
N MET A 341 16.35 -3.26 35.41
CA MET A 341 16.40 -2.25 36.47
C MET A 341 17.77 -2.34 37.13
N GLY A 342 18.66 -1.40 36.78
CA GLY A 342 19.84 -1.08 37.58
C GLY A 342 19.40 -0.44 38.89
N MET A 343 19.38 -1.25 39.94
CA MET A 343 19.18 -0.84 41.33
C MET A 343 20.46 -0.15 41.82
N GLU A 344 20.56 1.17 41.67
CA GLU A 344 21.60 1.95 42.36
C GLU A 344 21.12 2.33 43.76
N MET A 345 21.70 1.64 44.74
CA MET A 345 21.62 1.99 46.15
C MET A 345 22.38 3.29 46.40
N TYR A 346 21.66 4.35 46.79
CA TYR A 346 22.25 5.47 47.52
C TYR A 346 22.20 5.16 49.02
N HIS A 347 23.35 4.72 49.54
CA HIS A 347 23.69 4.70 50.97
C HIS A 347 24.76 5.77 51.23
N GLY A 348 24.62 6.49 52.35
CA GLY A 348 25.65 7.36 52.95
C GLY A 348 25.23 8.83 52.97
N GLU A 349 24.48 9.30 53.97
CA GLU A 349 24.96 9.72 55.31
C GLU A 349 25.98 10.87 55.26
N GLN A 350 25.56 12.08 55.63
CA GLN A 350 25.66 12.62 57.00
C GLN A 350 24.86 13.91 57.15
#